data_AF-A0A3A4N7V1-F1
#
_entry.id   AF-A0A3A4N7V1-F1
#
_cell.length_a   1.000
_cell.length_b   1.000
_cell.length_c   1.000
_cell.angle_alpha   90.00
_cell.angle_beta   90.00
_cell.angle_gamma   90.00
#
_symmetry.space_group_name_H-M   'P 1'
#
loop_
_entity.id
_entity.type
_entity.pdbx_description
1 polymer ?
#
loop_
_entity_poly.entity_id
_entity_poly.type
_entity_poly.pdbx_seq_one_letter_code
_entity_poly.pdbx_strand_id
1 'polypeptide(L)' 'MSSEDNPSFMHLGHLHESAEQNPELALRHYGRAIEFLRAGDKARASDELRQVLRYDPDFSEALARLGSLSSGGE' A
#
# COMPACT_ATOMS: atom_id res chain seq x y z
N MET A 1 44.87 14.42 -6.35
CA MET A 1 44.33 13.04 -6.45
C MET A 1 44.31 12.42 -5.06
N SER A 2 43.14 12.31 -4.45
CA SER A 2 42.71 11.17 -3.63
C SER A 2 41.38 11.50 -2.95
N SER A 3 40.49 10.51 -2.98
CA SER A 3 39.18 10.47 -2.32
C SER A 3 38.13 11.47 -2.78
N GLU A 4 37.63 11.24 -3.99
CA GLU A 4 36.20 11.42 -4.25
C GLU A 4 35.48 10.18 -3.66
N ASP A 5 35.35 10.13 -2.32
CA ASP A 5 34.46 9.17 -1.67
C ASP A 5 33.04 9.72 -1.79
N ASN A 6 32.51 9.61 -3.02
CA ASN A 6 31.13 9.93 -3.32
C ASN A 6 30.27 8.86 -2.62
N PRO A 7 29.39 9.22 -1.68
CA PRO A 7 28.59 8.23 -0.98
C PRO A 7 27.78 7.48 -2.02
N SER A 8 27.93 6.15 -2.02
CA SER A 8 27.14 5.24 -2.82
C SER A 8 25.68 5.36 -2.42
N PHE A 9 25.03 6.34 -3.02
CA PHE A 9 23.59 6.46 -3.09
C PHE A 9 23.15 5.21 -3.84
N MET A 10 22.72 4.19 -3.09
CA MET A 10 21.94 3.08 -3.61
C MET A 10 20.62 3.65 -4.14
N HIS A 11 20.68 4.25 -5.34
CA HIS A 11 19.57 4.43 -6.25
C HIS A 11 19.29 3.04 -6.83
N LEU A 12 18.85 2.09 -6.00
CA LEU A 12 18.18 0.91 -6.53
C LEU A 12 16.79 1.35 -6.97
N GLY A 13 16.78 2.05 -8.10
CA GLY A 13 15.64 2.26 -8.95
C GLY A 13 15.24 0.93 -9.57
N HIS A 14 14.58 0.08 -8.77
CA HIS A 14 13.75 -0.96 -9.34
C HIS A 14 12.38 -0.35 -9.57
N LEU A 15 12.27 0.39 -10.67
CA LEU A 15 11.01 0.61 -11.37
C LEU A 15 10.44 -0.78 -11.68
N HIS A 16 9.55 -1.26 -10.81
CA HIS A 16 8.74 -2.42 -11.11
C HIS A 16 7.65 -1.95 -12.06
N GLU A 17 7.97 -2.13 -13.33
CA GLU A 17 7.16 -1.89 -14.50
C GLU A 17 5.76 -2.52 -14.33
N SER A 18 4.73 -1.70 -14.59
CA SER A 18 3.35 -2.11 -14.86
C SER A 18 2.42 -2.49 -13.70
N ALA A 19 2.49 -1.80 -12.55
CA ALA A 19 1.27 -1.61 -11.77
C ALA A 19 0.58 -0.33 -12.26
N GLU A 20 -0.74 -0.32 -12.39
CA GLU A 20 -1.50 0.90 -12.73
C GLU A 20 -1.42 1.85 -11.53
N GLN A 21 -0.26 2.48 -11.35
CA GLN A 21 0.06 3.29 -10.18
C GLN A 21 -0.77 4.57 -10.20
N ASN A 22 -1.88 4.53 -9.47
CA ASN A 22 -2.86 5.61 -9.41
C ASN A 22 -3.14 5.90 -7.94
N PRO A 23 -2.30 6.73 -7.29
CA PRO A 23 -2.46 7.05 -5.88
C PRO A 23 -3.82 7.71 -5.58
N GLU A 24 -4.40 8.45 -6.52
CA GLU A 24 -5.75 9.02 -6.38
C GLU A 24 -6.83 7.92 -6.27
N LEU A 25 -6.74 6.90 -7.11
CA LEU A 25 -7.68 5.79 -7.11
C LEU A 25 -7.48 4.91 -5.88
N ALA A 26 -6.22 4.70 -5.47
CA ALA A 26 -5.86 4.03 -4.23
C ALA A 26 -6.50 4.73 -3.01
N LEU A 27 -6.36 6.05 -2.90
CA LEU A 27 -6.98 6.85 -1.82
C LEU A 27 -8.51 6.75 -1.83
N ARG A 28 -9.14 6.70 -3.01
CA ARG A 28 -10.60 6.54 -3.13
C ARG A 28 -11.08 5.20 -2.59
N HIS A 29 -10.40 4.11 -2.96
CA HIS A 29 -10.68 2.78 -2.42
C HIS A 29 -10.38 2.69 -0.93
N TYR A 30 -9.31 3.34 -0.47
CA TYR A 30 -8.97 3.41 0.94
C TYR A 30 -10.08 4.09 1.75
N GLY A 31 -10.61 5.22 1.26
CA GLY A 31 -11.74 5.91 1.89
C GLY A 31 -12.96 4.99 2.08
N ARG A 32 -13.33 4.25 1.04
CA ARG A 32 -14.41 3.24 1.11
C ARG A 32 -14.11 2.12 2.09
N ALA A 33 -12.87 1.62 2.12
CA ALA A 33 -12.46 0.63 3.10
C ALA A 33 -12.66 1.13 4.52
N ILE A 34 -12.34 2.40 4.80
CA ILE A 34 -12.59 3.01 6.12
C ILE A 34 -14.08 3.04 6.45
N GLU A 35 -14.93 3.38 5.49
CA GLU A 35 -16.39 3.35 5.70
C GLU A 35 -16.88 1.95 6.06
N PHE A 36 -16.41 0.91 5.36
CA PHE A 36 -16.75 -0.48 5.70
C PHE A 36 -16.20 -0.91 7.06
N LEU A 37 -14.98 -0.51 7.42
CA LEU A 37 -14.42 -0.75 8.76
C LEU A 37 -15.27 -0.11 9.85
N ARG A 38 -15.75 1.12 9.62
CA ARG A 38 -16.64 1.83 10.55
C ARG A 38 -18.01 1.17 10.64
N ALA A 39 -18.50 0.60 9.54
CA ALA A 39 -19.72 -0.20 9.53
C ALA A 39 -19.56 -1.59 10.19
N GLY A 40 -18.32 -2.02 10.48
CA GLY A 40 -18.01 -3.36 10.99
C GLY A 40 -17.90 -4.43 9.90
N ASP A 41 -18.06 -4.06 8.63
CA ASP A 41 -17.95 -4.92 7.45
C ASP A 41 -16.48 -5.19 7.09
N LYS A 42 -15.78 -5.96 7.94
CA LYS A 42 -14.38 -6.35 7.73
C LYS A 42 -14.14 -7.05 6.38
N ALA A 43 -15.10 -7.86 5.93
CA ALA A 43 -15.02 -8.56 4.65
C ALA A 43 -14.92 -7.57 3.47
N ARG A 44 -15.84 -6.60 3.37
CA ARG A 44 -15.81 -5.60 2.30
C ARG A 44 -14.65 -4.61 2.44
N ALA A 45 -14.27 -4.27 3.67
CA ALA A 45 -13.07 -3.47 3.91
C ALA A 45 -11.82 -4.15 3.37
N SER A 46 -11.65 -5.46 3.59
CA SER A 46 -10.49 -6.20 3.08
C SER A 46 -10.45 -6.25 1.55
N ASP A 47 -11.60 -6.30 0.88
CA ASP A 47 -11.68 -6.26 -0.58
C ASP A 47 -11.25 -4.90 -1.15
N GLU A 48 -11.75 -3.80 -0.59
CA GLU A 48 -11.35 -2.44 -0.99
C GLU A 48 -9.86 -2.19 -0.70
N LEU A 49 -9.34 -2.63 0.45
CA LEU A 49 -7.92 -2.48 0.78
C LEU A 49 -7.00 -3.25 -0.19
N ARG A 50 -7.45 -4.38 -0.74
CA ARG A 50 -6.70 -5.09 -1.80
C ARG A 50 -6.65 -4.28 -3.10
N GLN A 51 -7.71 -3.55 -3.43
CA GLN A 51 -7.67 -2.62 -4.57
C GLN A 51 -6.67 -1.49 -4.32
N VAL A 52 -6.59 -0.96 -3.09
CA VAL A 52 -5.57 0.04 -2.72
C VAL A 52 -4.18 -0.47 -3.06
N LEU A 53 -3.83 -1.69 -2.63
CA LEU A 53 -2.52 -2.29 -2.92
C LEU A 53 -2.28 -2.62 -4.40
N ARG A 54 -3.35 -2.70 -5.19
CA ARG A 54 -3.28 -2.92 -6.64
C ARG A 54 -2.87 -1.64 -7.37
N TYR A 55 -3.35 -0.49 -6.88
CA TYR A 55 -3.03 0.83 -7.41
C TYR A 55 -1.82 1.47 -6.73
N ASP A 56 -1.52 1.10 -5.49
CA ASP A 56 -0.40 1.60 -4.69
C ASP A 56 0.09 0.46 -3.77
N PRO A 57 0.98 -0.42 -4.25
CA PRO A 57 1.48 -1.55 -3.48
C PRO A 57 2.33 -1.13 -2.29
N ASP A 58 2.82 0.12 -2.27
CA ASP A 58 3.58 0.70 -1.17
C ASP A 58 2.69 1.34 -0.09
N PHE A 59 1.36 1.25 -0.23
CA PHE A 59 0.41 1.88 0.68
C PHE A 59 0.43 1.22 2.07
N SER A 60 1.36 1.68 2.91
CA SER A 60 1.68 1.13 4.22
C SER A 60 0.45 1.02 5.12
N GLU A 61 -0.47 1.98 5.03
CA GLU A 61 -1.65 1.97 5.89
C GLU A 61 -2.70 0.92 5.46
N ALA A 62 -2.74 0.55 4.19
CA ALA A 62 -3.62 -0.50 3.70
C ALA A 62 -3.08 -1.88 4.05
N LEU A 63 -1.75 -2.06 3.97
CA LEU A 63 -1.05 -3.25 4.46
C LEU A 63 -1.32 -3.47 5.96
N ALA A 64 -1.17 -2.43 6.79
CA ALA A 64 -1.42 -2.51 8.23
C ALA A 64 -2.87 -2.91 8.54
N ARG A 65 -3.84 -2.31 7.84
CA ARG A 65 -5.26 -2.64 8.02
C ARG A 65 -5.59 -4.05 7.55
N LEU A 66 -5.11 -4.47 6.39
CA LEU A 66 -5.30 -5.84 5.89
C LEU A 66 -4.71 -6.89 6.83
N GLY A 67 -3.52 -6.60 7.39
CA GLY A 67 -2.91 -7.42 8.43
C GLY A 67 -3.83 -7.54 9.64
N SER A 68 -4.28 -6.42 10.20
CA SER A 68 -5.20 -6.41 11.35
C SER A 68 -6.52 -7.14 11.08
N LEU A 69 -7.03 -7.10 9.85
CA LEU A 69 -8.23 -7.84 9.45
C LEU A 69 -8.00 -9.35 9.32
N SER A 70 -6.84 -9.74 8.79
CA SER A 70 -6.51 -11.16 8.52
C SER A 70 -6.02 -11.88 9.78
N SER A 71 -5.35 -11.17 10.70
CA SER A 71 -4.85 -11.69 11.97
C SER A 71 -5.92 -11.84 13.05
N GLY A 72 -7.17 -11.47 12.79
CA GLY A 72 -8.28 -11.54 13.74
C GLY A 72 -9.15 -12.80 13.63
N GLY A 73 -8.68 -13.83 12.92
CA GLY A 73 -9.39 -15.10 12.71
C GLY A 73 -8.68 -16.27 13.39
N GLU A 74 -8.60 -16.25 14.71
CA GLU A 74 -8.17 -17.37 15.55
C GLU A 74 -9.08 -17.50 16.78
#